data_AF-I4IM01-F1
#
_entry.id   AF-I4IM01-F1
#
_cell.length_a   1.000
_cell.length_b   1.000
_cell.length_c   1.000
_cell.angle_alpha   90.00
_cell.angle_beta   90.00
_cell.angle_gamma   90.00
#
_symmetry.space_group_name_H-M   'P 1'
#
loop_
_entity.id
_entity.type
_entity.pdbx_description
1 polymer ?
#
loop_
_entity_poly.entity_id
_entity_poly.type
_entity_poly.pdbx_seq_one_letter_code
_entity_poly.pdbx_strand_id
1 'polypeptide(L)'
;MVKASSPLSLEHLYHVPTYTIADTARYLHIPLPTLRTWVRGRTYPTKKGQKEFLPLIQRPNPNIPQLSFTNLVEAHVLRVIRKVHNIPLDKVRLALDYISEQFNTDHPLVQKQFSTDGTDLFIEQFEHLINASRSGQLTMKQFLNNLLTRIEWDEQDIATRLFPTIDINGEDFSNKVLKIDPNISFGKPVITGTGIPTKVVTELYDAGDSIEDIANDYNCQPWQIEKAILFECNWQAA
;
A
#
# COMPACT_ATOMS: atom_id res chain seq x y z
N MET A 1 25.37 31.78 -11.50
CA MET A 1 23.92 31.85 -11.79
C MET A 1 23.30 30.55 -11.34
N VAL A 2 22.48 30.60 -10.31
CA VAL A 2 21.76 29.46 -9.74
C VAL A 2 20.78 28.97 -10.80
N LYS A 3 20.93 27.73 -11.28
CA LYS A 3 19.90 27.08 -12.10
C LYS A 3 18.63 27.01 -11.24
N ALA A 4 17.60 27.74 -11.64
CA ALA A 4 16.28 27.59 -11.07
C ALA A 4 15.88 26.11 -11.17
N SER A 5 15.59 25.50 -10.04
CA SER A 5 15.06 24.15 -9.95
C SER A 5 13.79 24.09 -10.79
N SER A 6 13.77 23.21 -11.79
CA SER A 6 12.55 22.87 -12.52
C SER A 6 11.45 22.51 -11.52
N PRO A 7 10.17 22.87 -11.77
CA PRO A 7 9.07 22.38 -10.96
C PRO A 7 9.14 20.85 -10.94
N LEU A 8 9.07 20.26 -9.74
CA LEU A 8 8.98 18.81 -9.57
C LEU A 8 7.79 18.34 -10.41
N SER A 9 8.03 17.55 -11.46
CA SER A 9 6.94 16.90 -12.19
C SER A 9 6.18 15.99 -11.20
N LEU A 10 4.85 15.94 -11.32
CA LEU A 10 4.01 15.15 -10.40
C LEU A 10 4.42 13.67 -10.37
N GLU A 11 4.81 13.12 -11.52
CA GLU A 11 5.40 11.78 -11.63
C GLU A 11 6.61 11.58 -10.71
N HIS A 12 7.46 12.59 -10.56
CA HIS A 12 8.67 12.48 -9.74
C HIS A 12 8.34 12.28 -8.26
N LEU A 13 7.29 12.93 -7.75
CA LEU A 13 6.92 12.85 -6.33
C LEU A 13 6.50 11.43 -5.91
N TYR A 14 5.90 10.66 -6.81
CA TYR A 14 5.48 9.29 -6.53
C TYR A 14 6.65 8.33 -6.28
N HIS A 15 7.84 8.64 -6.83
CA HIS A 15 9.06 7.86 -6.70
C HIS A 15 10.03 8.40 -5.62
N VAL A 16 9.76 9.55 -5.01
CA VAL A 16 10.60 10.11 -3.93
C VAL A 16 10.52 9.22 -2.67
N PRO A 17 11.67 8.86 -2.07
CA PRO A 17 11.72 8.00 -0.88
C PRO A 17 11.32 8.76 0.40
N THR A 18 10.02 8.90 0.64
CA THR A 18 9.45 9.70 1.74
C THR A 18 9.04 8.85 2.96
N TYR A 19 8.66 7.59 2.74
CA TYR A 19 7.99 6.77 3.76
C TYR A 19 8.98 5.87 4.49
N THR A 20 8.94 5.84 5.82
CA THR A 20 9.71 4.84 6.55
C THR A 20 9.05 3.46 6.41
N ILE A 21 9.84 2.38 6.47
CA ILE A 21 9.29 1.01 6.48
C ILE A 21 8.31 0.83 7.65
N ALA A 22 8.56 1.49 8.79
CA ALA A 22 7.67 1.44 9.95
C ALA A 22 6.33 2.13 9.68
N ASP A 23 6.35 3.32 9.10
CA ASP A 23 5.11 4.02 8.73
C ASP A 23 4.33 3.27 7.66
N THR A 24 4.99 2.75 6.62
CA THR A 24 4.31 1.94 5.60
C THR A 24 3.70 0.66 6.19
N ALA A 25 4.42 -0.02 7.07
CA ALA A 25 3.90 -1.20 7.77
C ALA A 25 2.63 -0.85 8.56
N ARG A 26 2.67 0.29 9.28
CA ARG A 26 1.56 0.83 10.05
C ARG A 26 0.36 1.20 9.17
N TYR A 27 0.57 2.04 8.17
CA TYR A 27 -0.49 2.53 7.28
C TYR A 27 -1.22 1.42 6.54
N LEU A 28 -0.51 0.33 6.23
CA LEU A 28 -1.04 -0.78 5.47
C LEU A 28 -1.45 -1.95 6.36
N HIS A 29 -1.27 -1.87 7.68
CA HIS A 29 -1.48 -2.98 8.62
C HIS A 29 -0.79 -4.27 8.14
N ILE A 30 0.50 -4.16 7.82
CA ILE A 30 1.38 -5.28 7.46
C ILE A 30 2.37 -5.44 8.62
N PRO A 31 2.53 -6.63 9.22
CA PRO A 31 3.54 -6.82 10.26
C PRO A 31 4.92 -6.32 9.81
N LEU A 32 5.58 -5.51 10.63
CA LEU A 32 6.86 -4.88 10.28
C LEU A 32 7.94 -5.87 9.80
N PRO A 33 8.12 -7.06 10.41
CA PRO A 33 9.07 -8.07 9.91
C PRO A 33 8.73 -8.58 8.50
N THR A 34 7.44 -8.68 8.18
CA THR A 34 6.95 -9.10 6.86
C THR A 34 7.31 -8.06 5.81
N LEU A 35 6.98 -6.78 6.04
CA LEU A 35 7.31 -5.71 5.09
C LEU A 35 8.83 -5.56 4.94
N ARG A 36 9.60 -5.66 6.03
CA ARG A 36 11.07 -5.68 5.95
C ARG A 36 11.59 -6.78 5.03
N THR A 37 11.00 -7.97 5.11
CA THR A 37 11.37 -9.11 4.25
C THR A 37 11.05 -8.83 2.78
N TRP A 38 9.90 -8.20 2.48
CA TRP A 38 9.54 -7.85 1.10
C TRP A 38 10.45 -6.78 0.49
N VAL A 39 10.96 -5.86 1.29
CA VAL A 39 11.74 -4.70 0.81
C VAL A 39 13.25 -4.95 0.84
N ARG A 40 13.74 -5.77 1.77
CA ARG A 40 15.18 -6.02 1.96
C ARG A 40 15.61 -7.44 1.64
N GLY A 41 14.66 -8.36 1.48
CA GLY A 41 14.97 -9.77 1.48
C GLY A 41 15.34 -10.30 2.87
N ARG A 42 15.70 -11.58 2.94
CA ARG A 42 16.30 -12.20 4.13
C ARG A 42 17.03 -13.50 3.76
N THR A 43 18.08 -13.85 4.50
CA THR A 43 18.62 -15.20 4.48
C THR A 43 17.97 -16.05 5.57
N TYR A 44 17.80 -17.35 5.32
CA TYR A 44 17.20 -18.27 6.28
C TYR A 44 17.79 -19.69 6.15
N PRO A 45 17.93 -20.42 7.27
CA PRO A 45 18.49 -21.77 7.25
C PRO A 45 17.50 -22.79 6.66
N THR A 46 18.05 -23.80 5.99
CA THR A 46 17.32 -24.95 5.45
C THR A 46 18.11 -26.24 5.68
N LYS A 47 17.47 -27.40 5.50
CA LYS A 47 18.13 -28.71 5.60
C LYS A 47 19.33 -28.88 4.64
N LYS A 48 19.39 -28.09 3.56
CA LYS A 48 20.45 -28.13 2.54
C LYS A 48 21.45 -26.96 2.65
N GLY A 49 21.43 -26.20 3.74
CA GLY A 49 22.26 -24.99 3.91
C GLY A 49 21.43 -23.72 4.03
N GLN A 50 22.02 -22.56 3.75
CA GLN A 50 21.29 -21.29 3.76
C GLN A 50 20.59 -21.02 2.42
N LYS A 51 19.38 -20.46 2.49
CA LYS A 51 18.69 -19.90 1.32
C LYS A 51 18.49 -18.40 1.51
N GLU A 52 18.40 -17.70 0.38
CA GLU A 52 18.08 -16.28 0.33
C GLU A 52 16.68 -16.07 -0.24
N PHE A 53 15.95 -15.15 0.39
CA PHE A 53 14.73 -14.57 -0.13
C PHE A 53 15.06 -13.17 -0.63
N LEU A 54 14.96 -12.95 -1.94
CA LEU A 54 15.21 -11.64 -2.55
C LEU A 54 14.07 -10.65 -2.22
N PRO A 55 14.29 -9.34 -2.30
CA PRO A 55 13.21 -8.35 -2.23
C PRO A 55 12.16 -8.55 -3.33
N LEU A 56 10.88 -8.39 -3.00
CA LEU A 56 9.75 -8.34 -3.94
C LEU A 56 9.40 -6.91 -4.35
N ILE A 57 9.75 -5.93 -3.52
CA ILE A 57 9.50 -4.52 -3.76
C ILE A 57 10.85 -3.82 -3.90
N GLN A 58 11.08 -3.23 -5.07
CA GLN A 58 12.33 -2.52 -5.35
C GLN A 58 12.25 -1.08 -4.84
N ARG A 59 13.17 -0.73 -3.95
CA ARG A 59 13.30 0.65 -3.45
C ARG A 59 13.90 1.57 -4.51
N PRO A 60 13.53 2.87 -4.54
CA PRO A 60 14.15 3.86 -5.42
C PRO A 60 15.67 3.94 -5.26
N ASN A 61 16.16 3.76 -4.03
CA ASN A 61 17.58 3.73 -3.74
C ASN A 61 17.90 2.65 -2.69
N PRO A 62 18.71 1.63 -3.01
CA PRO A 62 19.08 0.57 -2.08
C PRO A 62 19.77 1.06 -0.79
N ASN A 63 20.45 2.21 -0.84
CA ASN A 63 21.18 2.79 0.29
C ASN A 63 20.28 3.59 1.24
N ILE A 64 19.06 3.90 0.83
CA ILE A 64 18.11 4.70 1.60
C ILE A 64 17.00 3.75 2.11
N PRO A 65 16.76 3.66 3.43
CA PRO A 65 15.79 2.71 3.97
C PRO A 65 14.33 3.06 3.63
N GLN A 66 14.05 4.30 3.21
CA GLN A 66 12.72 4.79 2.89
C GLN A 66 12.16 4.18 1.59
N LEU A 67 10.83 4.15 1.54
CA LEU A 67 9.98 3.72 0.45
C LEU A 67 9.38 4.95 -0.25
N SER A 68 9.08 4.80 -1.54
CA SER A 68 8.28 5.78 -2.27
C SER A 68 6.78 5.52 -2.14
N PHE A 69 5.95 6.41 -2.66
CA PHE A 69 4.51 6.17 -2.74
C PHE A 69 4.18 4.98 -3.63
N THR A 70 4.90 4.85 -4.77
CA THR A 70 4.85 3.64 -5.62
C THR A 70 5.04 2.38 -4.78
N ASN A 71 6.10 2.30 -3.96
CA ASN A 71 6.32 1.12 -3.13
C ASN A 71 5.25 0.89 -2.07
N LEU A 72 4.65 1.97 -1.56
CA LEU A 72 3.52 1.88 -0.63
C LEU A 72 2.32 1.23 -1.31
N VAL A 73 2.00 1.62 -2.55
CA VAL A 73 0.93 1.00 -3.35
C VAL A 73 1.27 -0.46 -3.70
N GLU A 74 2.50 -0.77 -4.10
CA GLU A 74 2.95 -2.16 -4.33
C GLU A 74 2.77 -3.03 -3.09
N ALA A 75 3.18 -2.53 -1.92
CA ALA A 75 3.02 -3.23 -0.64
C ALA A 75 1.54 -3.44 -0.30
N HIS A 76 0.67 -2.47 -0.63
CA HIS A 76 -0.77 -2.58 -0.42
C HIS A 76 -1.36 -3.71 -1.26
N VAL A 77 -1.05 -3.76 -2.56
CA VAL A 77 -1.53 -4.82 -3.47
C VAL A 77 -0.96 -6.19 -3.06
N LEU A 78 0.33 -6.26 -2.76
CA LEU A 78 0.99 -7.49 -2.34
C LEU A 78 0.40 -8.06 -1.04
N ARG A 79 0.04 -7.20 -0.06
CA ARG A 79 -0.65 -7.61 1.17
C ARG A 79 -1.94 -8.38 0.88
N VAL A 80 -2.71 -7.99 -0.13
CA VAL A 80 -3.98 -8.63 -0.45
C VAL A 80 -3.79 -9.94 -1.19
N ILE A 81 -2.88 -9.99 -2.16
CA ILE A 81 -2.44 -11.26 -2.77
C ILE A 81 -2.06 -12.24 -1.65
N ARG A 82 -1.42 -11.73 -0.59
CA ARG A 82 -0.97 -12.50 0.55
C ARG A 82 -2.06 -12.92 1.53
N LYS A 83 -3.18 -12.18 1.61
CA LYS A 83 -4.34 -12.50 2.47
C LYS A 83 -5.12 -13.70 1.96
N VAL A 84 -5.14 -13.94 0.64
CA VAL A 84 -5.70 -15.18 0.10
C VAL A 84 -4.81 -16.33 0.55
N HIS A 85 -5.34 -17.17 1.45
CA HIS A 85 -4.59 -18.26 2.07
C HIS A 85 -3.93 -19.15 1.00
N ASN A 86 -2.73 -19.64 1.30
CA ASN A 86 -1.97 -20.64 0.52
C ASN A 86 -1.16 -20.21 -0.74
N ILE A 87 -1.10 -18.95 -1.12
CA ILE A 87 -0.23 -18.57 -2.26
C ILE A 87 1.25 -18.61 -1.84
N PRO A 88 2.19 -19.34 -2.44
CA PRO A 88 3.60 -19.26 -2.04
C PRO A 88 4.27 -17.97 -2.57
N LEU A 89 5.14 -17.31 -1.79
CA LEU A 89 5.78 -16.03 -2.19
C LEU A 89 6.68 -16.15 -3.43
N ASP A 90 7.33 -17.29 -3.60
CA ASP A 90 8.12 -17.63 -4.79
C ASP A 90 7.24 -17.68 -6.06
N LYS A 91 5.99 -18.14 -5.93
CA LYS A 91 5.03 -18.14 -7.04
C LYS A 91 4.49 -16.76 -7.35
N VAL A 92 4.27 -15.93 -6.32
CA VAL A 92 3.96 -14.50 -6.52
C VAL A 92 5.06 -13.83 -7.32
N ARG A 93 6.33 -14.07 -6.97
CA ARG A 93 7.47 -13.52 -7.71
C ARG A 93 7.41 -13.88 -9.19
N LEU A 94 7.29 -15.18 -9.50
CA LEU A 94 7.24 -15.64 -10.89
C LEU A 94 6.08 -15.02 -11.69
N ALA A 95 4.93 -14.81 -11.06
CA ALA A 95 3.80 -14.15 -11.69
C ALA A 95 4.06 -12.65 -11.90
N LEU A 96 4.67 -11.97 -10.93
CA LEU A 96 5.04 -10.55 -11.06
C LEU A 96 6.13 -10.32 -12.11
N ASP A 97 7.17 -11.16 -12.14
CA ASP A 97 8.26 -11.09 -13.12
C ASP A 97 7.68 -11.23 -14.55
N TYR A 98 6.76 -12.18 -14.76
CA TYR A 98 6.07 -12.35 -16.03
C TYR A 98 5.26 -11.10 -16.44
N ILE A 99 4.51 -10.50 -15.51
CA ILE A 99 3.72 -9.29 -15.78
C ILE A 99 4.63 -8.09 -16.07
N SER A 100 5.73 -7.95 -15.33
CA SER A 100 6.76 -6.94 -15.59
C SER A 100 7.31 -7.05 -17.01
N GLU A 101 7.59 -8.25 -17.48
CA GLU A 101 8.02 -8.49 -18.87
C GLU A 101 6.93 -8.15 -19.89
N GLN A 102 5.67 -8.56 -19.65
CA GLN A 102 4.56 -8.28 -20.57
C GLN A 102 4.23 -6.79 -20.68
N PHE A 103 4.31 -6.05 -19.58
CA PHE A 103 3.99 -4.62 -19.55
C PHE A 103 5.22 -3.71 -19.65
N ASN A 104 6.42 -4.29 -19.78
CA ASN A 104 7.70 -3.58 -19.85
C ASN A 104 7.85 -2.53 -18.71
N THR A 105 7.62 -2.98 -17.47
CA THR A 105 7.59 -2.11 -16.29
C THR A 105 8.23 -2.77 -15.08
N ASP A 106 9.01 -1.99 -14.33
CA ASP A 106 9.61 -2.42 -13.06
C ASP A 106 8.60 -2.45 -11.91
N HIS A 107 7.44 -1.80 -12.08
CA HIS A 107 6.42 -1.65 -11.04
C HIS A 107 5.03 -2.06 -11.55
N PRO A 108 4.81 -3.35 -11.88
CA PRO A 108 3.56 -3.81 -12.51
C PRO A 108 2.34 -3.56 -11.61
N LEU A 109 2.51 -3.64 -10.28
CA LEU A 109 1.41 -3.50 -9.32
C LEU A 109 0.86 -2.06 -9.18
N VAL A 110 1.54 -1.06 -9.76
CA VAL A 110 1.12 0.36 -9.71
C VAL A 110 0.78 0.92 -11.08
N GLN A 111 0.53 0.05 -12.05
CA GLN A 111 -0.01 0.42 -13.35
C GLN A 111 -1.50 0.16 -13.36
N LYS A 112 -2.30 1.07 -13.89
CA LYS A 112 -3.74 0.80 -14.08
C LYS A 112 -3.99 -0.41 -14.99
N GLN A 113 -3.06 -0.68 -15.90
CA GLN A 113 -3.07 -1.87 -16.77
C GLN A 113 -3.09 -3.19 -15.97
N PHE A 114 -2.53 -3.19 -14.75
CA PHE A 114 -2.68 -4.30 -13.82
C PHE A 114 -4.12 -4.45 -13.31
N SER A 115 -4.83 -3.34 -13.13
CA SER A 115 -6.23 -3.35 -12.72
C SER A 115 -7.20 -3.80 -13.81
N THR A 116 -6.87 -3.56 -15.08
CA THR A 116 -7.74 -3.94 -16.21
C THR A 116 -7.48 -5.38 -16.64
N ASP A 117 -6.22 -5.68 -16.97
CA ASP A 117 -5.84 -6.93 -17.64
C ASP A 117 -4.88 -7.75 -16.78
N GLY A 118 -4.00 -7.09 -16.02
CA GLY A 118 -2.96 -7.78 -15.24
C GLY A 118 -3.50 -8.62 -14.09
N THR A 119 -4.71 -8.36 -13.58
CA THR A 119 -5.33 -9.19 -12.54
C THR A 119 -5.72 -10.55 -13.12
N ASP A 120 -6.28 -10.58 -14.33
CA ASP A 120 -6.61 -11.83 -15.01
C ASP A 120 -5.34 -12.56 -15.45
N LEU A 121 -4.38 -11.83 -16.01
CA LEU A 121 -3.06 -12.39 -16.36
C LEU A 121 -2.32 -12.96 -15.14
N PHE A 122 -2.38 -12.28 -14.00
CA PHE A 122 -1.81 -12.76 -12.74
C PHE A 122 -2.47 -14.07 -12.31
N ILE A 123 -3.80 -14.15 -12.37
CA ILE A 123 -4.56 -15.33 -11.97
C ILE A 123 -4.28 -16.51 -12.90
N GLU A 124 -4.26 -16.28 -14.22
CA GLU A 124 -3.92 -17.29 -15.24
C GLU A 124 -2.50 -17.84 -15.02
N GLN A 125 -1.51 -16.94 -14.88
CA GLN A 125 -0.14 -17.35 -14.63
C GLN A 125 -0.02 -18.09 -13.30
N PHE A 126 -0.78 -17.68 -12.29
CA PHE A 126 -0.80 -18.32 -10.99
C PHE A 126 -1.47 -19.70 -11.00
N GLU A 127 -2.50 -19.91 -11.82
CA GLU A 127 -3.14 -21.21 -12.03
C GLU A 127 -2.12 -22.24 -12.53
N HIS A 128 -1.31 -21.88 -13.53
CA HIS A 128 -0.23 -22.72 -14.05
C HIS A 128 0.81 -23.07 -12.99
N LEU A 129 1.01 -22.19 -11.99
CA LEU A 129 2.05 -22.33 -10.99
C LEU A 129 1.66 -23.22 -9.80
N ILE A 130 0.38 -23.30 -9.43
CA ILE A 130 -0.05 -23.99 -8.20
C ILE A 130 -1.32 -24.86 -8.28
N ASN A 131 -1.92 -25.10 -9.46
CA ASN A 131 -3.17 -25.87 -9.59
C ASN A 131 -4.25 -25.40 -8.59
N ALA A 132 -4.49 -24.08 -8.56
CA ALA A 132 -5.45 -23.46 -7.66
C ALA A 132 -6.89 -23.90 -7.98
N SER A 133 -7.74 -24.07 -6.95
CA SER A 133 -9.15 -24.37 -7.18
C SER A 133 -9.87 -23.17 -7.84
N ARG A 134 -10.88 -23.44 -8.66
CA ARG A 134 -11.73 -22.39 -9.27
C ARG A 134 -12.33 -21.44 -8.23
N SER A 135 -12.73 -21.96 -7.07
CA SER A 135 -13.24 -21.14 -5.97
C SER A 135 -12.18 -20.18 -5.43
N GLY A 136 -10.94 -20.65 -5.23
CA GLY A 136 -9.83 -19.81 -4.77
C GLY A 136 -9.45 -18.71 -5.77
N GLN A 137 -9.51 -19.01 -7.07
CA GLN A 137 -9.28 -18.03 -8.13
C GLN A 137 -10.35 -16.91 -8.12
N LEU A 138 -11.62 -17.27 -8.03
CA LEU A 138 -12.72 -16.30 -8.00
C LEU A 138 -12.63 -15.40 -6.75
N THR A 139 -12.36 -16.00 -5.59
CA THR A 139 -12.14 -15.25 -4.35
C THR A 139 -10.97 -14.26 -4.51
N MET A 140 -9.84 -14.70 -5.09
CA MET A 140 -8.70 -13.81 -5.33
C MET A 140 -9.04 -12.65 -6.27
N LYS A 141 -9.75 -12.92 -7.37
CA LYS A 141 -10.20 -11.89 -8.32
C LYS A 141 -11.06 -10.85 -7.62
N GLN A 142 -12.03 -11.28 -6.81
CA GLN A 142 -12.91 -10.38 -6.05
C GLN A 142 -12.12 -9.52 -5.06
N PHE A 143 -11.19 -10.10 -4.30
CA PHE A 143 -10.35 -9.35 -3.36
C PHE A 143 -9.44 -8.33 -4.07
N LEU A 144 -8.81 -8.72 -5.17
CA LEU A 144 -7.95 -7.82 -5.96
C LEU A 144 -8.77 -6.66 -6.53
N ASN A 145 -9.92 -6.94 -7.16
CA ASN A 145 -10.78 -5.90 -7.72
C ASN A 145 -11.27 -4.92 -6.66
N ASN A 146 -11.72 -5.42 -5.50
CA ASN A 146 -12.15 -4.57 -4.39
C ASN A 146 -11.01 -3.67 -3.90
N LEU A 147 -9.80 -4.19 -3.81
CA LEU A 147 -8.64 -3.42 -3.38
C LEU A 147 -8.24 -2.36 -4.41
N LEU A 148 -8.26 -2.69 -5.70
CA LEU A 148 -7.89 -1.76 -6.76
C LEU A 148 -8.83 -0.55 -6.80
N THR A 149 -10.08 -0.68 -6.33
CA THR A 149 -10.98 0.48 -6.14
C THR A 149 -10.50 1.48 -5.08
N ARG A 150 -9.55 1.09 -4.23
CA ARG A 150 -8.90 1.92 -3.20
C ARG A 150 -7.74 2.74 -3.76
N ILE A 151 -7.39 2.57 -5.03
CA ILE A 151 -6.34 3.32 -5.69
C ILE A 151 -7.01 4.25 -6.70
N GLU A 152 -6.64 5.53 -6.67
CA GLU A 152 -6.95 6.46 -7.75
C GLU A 152 -5.77 6.58 -8.69
N TRP A 153 -6.09 6.73 -9.98
CA TRP A 153 -5.15 6.76 -11.09
C TRP A 153 -5.25 8.12 -11.78
N ASP A 154 -4.14 8.66 -12.27
CA ASP A 154 -4.14 9.86 -13.13
C ASP A 154 -4.42 9.52 -14.60
N GLU A 155 -4.32 10.54 -15.47
CA GLU A 155 -4.47 10.43 -16.92
C GLU A 155 -3.32 9.65 -17.58
N GLN A 156 -2.19 9.51 -16.88
CA GLN A 156 -1.05 8.69 -17.29
C GLN A 156 -1.15 7.27 -16.74
N ASP A 157 -2.29 6.92 -16.14
CA ASP A 157 -2.59 5.59 -15.59
C ASP A 157 -1.66 5.16 -14.43
N ILE A 158 -1.08 6.13 -13.72
CA ILE A 158 -0.21 5.96 -12.55
C ILE A 158 -1.03 6.15 -11.26
N ALA A 159 -0.75 5.33 -10.25
CA ALA A 159 -1.38 5.48 -8.94
C ALA A 159 -1.02 6.83 -8.30
N THR A 160 -2.03 7.62 -7.92
CA THR A 160 -1.85 8.97 -7.35
C THR A 160 -2.36 9.10 -5.93
N ARG A 161 -3.37 8.31 -5.55
CA ARG A 161 -3.90 8.28 -4.18
C ARG A 161 -4.21 6.87 -3.75
N LEU A 162 -4.00 6.61 -2.47
CA LEU A 162 -4.42 5.38 -1.83
C LEU A 162 -5.37 5.69 -0.69
N PHE A 163 -6.49 4.98 -0.63
CA PHE A 163 -7.40 5.03 0.50
C PHE A 163 -7.13 3.83 1.42
N PRO A 164 -6.39 3.98 2.53
CA PRO A 164 -6.06 2.85 3.39
C PRO A 164 -7.31 2.21 4.02
N THR A 165 -7.21 0.94 4.39
CA THR A 165 -8.27 0.20 5.12
C THR A 165 -8.15 0.51 6.60
N ILE A 166 -9.23 0.95 7.25
CA ILE A 166 -9.25 1.26 8.69
C ILE A 166 -9.56 0.01 9.53
N ASP A 167 -10.46 -0.84 9.02
CA ASP A 167 -10.81 -2.11 9.66
C ASP A 167 -10.09 -3.26 8.95
N ILE A 168 -9.37 -4.07 9.73
CA ILE A 168 -8.66 -5.25 9.23
C ILE A 168 -9.57 -6.47 9.05
N ASN A 169 -10.69 -6.49 9.77
CA ASN A 169 -11.68 -7.57 9.86
C ASN A 169 -12.97 -7.24 9.08
N GLY A 170 -13.26 -5.96 8.88
CA GLY A 170 -14.36 -5.47 8.07
C GLY A 170 -14.01 -5.38 6.59
N GLU A 171 -14.82 -6.00 5.74
CA GLU A 171 -14.74 -5.92 4.27
C GLU A 171 -15.42 -4.65 3.72
N ASP A 172 -15.50 -3.57 4.51
CA ASP A 172 -16.04 -2.31 4.02
C ASP A 172 -14.99 -1.53 3.21
N PHE A 173 -14.85 -1.93 1.95
CA PHE A 173 -14.01 -1.24 0.96
C PHE A 173 -14.64 0.06 0.44
N SER A 174 -15.92 0.32 0.74
CA SER A 174 -16.65 1.50 0.26
C SER A 174 -16.22 2.77 0.98
N ASN A 175 -15.78 2.65 2.22
CA ASN A 175 -15.45 3.79 3.06
C ASN A 175 -14.07 4.41 2.72
N LYS A 176 -14.06 5.58 2.08
CA LYS A 176 -12.87 6.35 1.68
C LYS A 176 -12.58 7.55 2.61
N VAL A 177 -12.82 7.41 3.92
CA VAL A 177 -12.62 8.48 4.92
C VAL A 177 -11.19 8.98 5.01
N LEU A 178 -10.21 8.11 4.85
CA LEU A 178 -8.80 8.49 4.90
C LEU A 178 -8.16 8.31 3.53
N LYS A 179 -7.19 9.16 3.22
CA LYS A 179 -6.38 9.06 2.01
C LYS A 179 -4.91 9.32 2.29
N ILE A 180 -4.06 8.78 1.42
CA ILE A 180 -2.62 8.99 1.33
C ILE A 180 -2.39 9.55 -0.06
N ASP A 181 -1.92 10.79 -0.14
CA ASP A 181 -1.62 11.51 -1.37
C ASP A 181 -0.28 12.21 -1.19
N PRO A 182 0.77 11.89 -1.96
CA PRO A 182 2.09 12.50 -1.83
C PRO A 182 2.10 14.04 -1.95
N ASN A 183 1.08 14.62 -2.58
CA ASN A 183 0.94 16.07 -2.75
C ASN A 183 0.32 16.75 -1.52
N ILE A 184 -0.19 15.98 -0.54
CA ILE A 184 -0.87 16.50 0.65
C ILE A 184 -0.14 16.00 1.89
N SER A 185 0.23 16.92 2.78
CA SER A 185 0.83 16.58 4.08
C SER A 185 2.04 15.61 3.97
N PHE A 186 2.82 15.76 2.90
CA PHE A 186 3.97 14.91 2.56
C PHE A 186 3.62 13.42 2.47
N GLY A 187 2.42 13.11 2.01
CA GLY A 187 1.98 11.74 1.86
C GLY A 187 1.54 11.06 3.16
N LYS A 188 1.47 11.77 4.29
CA LYS A 188 0.89 11.19 5.52
C LYS A 188 -0.61 10.91 5.32
N PRO A 189 -1.19 9.93 6.03
CA PRO A 189 -2.63 9.70 6.03
C PRO A 189 -3.36 10.94 6.55
N VAL A 190 -4.38 11.34 5.82
CA VAL A 190 -5.21 12.51 6.12
C VAL A 190 -6.68 12.16 6.00
N ILE A 191 -7.53 12.93 6.67
CA ILE A 191 -8.98 12.88 6.45
C ILE A 191 -9.29 13.40 5.03
N THR A 192 -10.04 12.61 4.27
CA THR A 192 -10.48 12.93 2.91
C THR A 192 -11.33 14.19 2.94
N GLY A 193 -11.00 15.13 2.04
CA GLY A 193 -11.69 16.42 1.92
C GLY A 193 -11.07 17.54 2.76
N THR A 194 -10.22 17.24 3.76
CA THR A 194 -9.67 18.28 4.66
C THR A 194 -8.16 18.38 4.62
N GLY A 195 -7.44 17.28 4.32
CA GLY A 195 -5.98 17.25 4.32
C GLY A 195 -5.34 17.23 5.71
N ILE A 196 -6.17 17.10 6.75
CA ILE A 196 -5.73 17.09 8.15
C ILE A 196 -5.12 15.73 8.47
N PRO A 197 -3.86 15.67 8.94
CA PRO A 197 -3.20 14.41 9.28
C PRO A 197 -3.90 13.68 10.42
N THR A 198 -4.08 12.37 10.29
CA THR A 198 -4.67 11.50 11.33
C THR A 198 -3.93 11.65 12.66
N LYS A 199 -2.60 11.75 12.61
CA LYS A 199 -1.76 11.92 13.78
C LYS A 199 -2.04 13.20 14.57
N VAL A 200 -2.37 14.31 13.90
CA VAL A 200 -2.70 15.57 14.59
C VAL A 200 -4.00 15.41 15.38
N VAL A 201 -4.99 14.76 14.78
CA VAL A 201 -6.27 14.45 15.42
C VAL A 201 -6.06 13.56 16.65
N THR A 202 -5.24 12.51 16.53
CA THR A 202 -4.94 11.61 17.66
C THR A 202 -4.15 12.31 18.76
N GLU A 203 -3.19 13.18 18.43
CA GLU A 203 -2.42 13.94 19.42
C GLU A 203 -3.29 14.87 20.27
N LEU A 204 -4.31 15.51 19.68
CA LEU A 204 -5.28 16.34 20.41
C LEU A 204 -6.19 15.51 21.31
N TYR A 205 -6.69 14.39 20.79
CA TYR A 205 -7.49 13.46 21.59
C TYR A 205 -6.70 12.91 22.79
N ASP A 206 -5.45 12.51 22.58
CA ASP A 206 -4.56 12.04 23.64
C ASP A 206 -4.22 13.15 24.66
N ALA A 207 -4.28 14.42 24.26
CA ALA A 207 -4.12 15.58 25.13
C ALA A 207 -5.38 15.92 25.96
N GLY A 208 -6.51 15.28 25.65
CA GLY A 208 -7.77 15.38 26.40
C GLY A 208 -8.90 16.12 25.70
N ASP A 209 -8.72 16.55 24.45
CA ASP A 209 -9.79 17.19 23.68
C ASP A 209 -10.89 16.17 23.30
N SER A 210 -12.15 16.62 23.31
CA SER A 210 -13.28 15.76 22.93
C SER A 210 -13.35 15.56 21.40
N ILE A 211 -13.96 14.46 20.96
CA ILE A 211 -14.16 14.17 19.53
C ILE A 211 -14.98 15.28 18.87
N GLU A 212 -15.99 15.79 19.58
CA GLU A 212 -16.87 16.87 19.12
C GLU A 212 -16.11 18.19 18.95
N ASP A 213 -15.24 18.55 19.90
CA ASP A 213 -14.46 19.79 19.82
C ASP A 213 -13.46 19.72 18.67
N ILE A 214 -12.72 18.62 18.54
CA ILE A 214 -11.77 18.40 17.43
C ILE A 214 -12.52 18.43 16.08
N ALA A 215 -13.70 17.82 16.00
CA ALA A 215 -14.51 17.84 14.78
C ALA A 215 -14.94 19.26 14.40
N ASN A 216 -15.36 20.07 15.39
CA ASN A 216 -15.76 21.45 15.18
C ASN A 216 -14.58 22.33 14.72
N ASP A 217 -13.43 22.22 15.38
CA ASP A 217 -12.23 23.02 15.07
C ASP A 217 -11.72 22.77 13.64
N TYR A 218 -11.87 21.53 13.17
CA TYR A 218 -11.41 21.10 11.86
C TYR A 218 -12.51 21.00 10.80
N ASN A 219 -13.73 21.43 11.12
CA ASN A 219 -14.90 21.34 10.24
C ASN A 219 -15.09 19.92 9.65
N CYS A 220 -14.88 18.92 10.49
CA CYS A 220 -15.06 17.51 10.19
C CYS A 220 -16.34 16.99 10.84
N GLN A 221 -16.79 15.82 10.41
CA GLN A 221 -17.82 15.10 11.15
C GLN A 221 -17.19 14.27 12.29
N PRO A 222 -17.84 14.14 13.47
CA PRO A 222 -17.32 13.35 14.60
C PRO A 222 -16.90 11.92 14.21
N TRP A 223 -17.67 11.25 13.37
CA TRP A 223 -17.34 9.91 12.91
C TRP A 223 -16.07 9.85 12.03
N GLN A 224 -15.67 10.94 11.36
CA GLN A 224 -14.39 10.99 10.63
C GLN A 224 -13.21 11.08 11.60
N ILE A 225 -13.37 11.83 12.69
CA ILE A 225 -12.41 11.94 13.80
C ILE A 225 -12.22 10.57 14.46
N GLU A 226 -13.30 9.88 14.81
CA GLU A 226 -13.26 8.51 15.35
C GLU A 226 -12.49 7.55 14.44
N LYS A 227 -12.73 7.60 13.13
CA LYS A 227 -12.04 6.75 12.15
C LYS A 227 -10.56 7.09 12.02
N ALA A 228 -10.18 8.36 12.11
CA ALA A 228 -8.78 8.79 12.12
C ALA A 228 -8.05 8.27 13.37
N ILE A 229 -8.68 8.38 14.55
CA ILE A 229 -8.14 7.85 15.81
C ILE A 229 -8.00 6.32 15.73
N LEU A 230 -9.05 5.62 15.30
CA LEU A 230 -9.04 4.16 15.17
C LEU A 230 -7.91 3.67 14.24
N PHE A 231 -7.69 4.37 13.13
CA PHE A 231 -6.61 4.04 12.19
C PHE A 231 -5.22 4.11 12.85
N GLU A 232 -4.98 5.08 13.72
CA GLU A 232 -3.72 5.22 14.46
C GLU A 232 -3.61 4.18 15.59
N CYS A 233 -4.71 3.85 16.29
CA CYS A 233 -4.72 2.89 17.40
C CYS A 233 -4.58 1.43 16.98
N ASN A 234 -5.18 1.03 15.85
CA ASN A 234 -5.20 -0.37 15.37
C ASN A 234 -3.80 -0.96 15.11
N TRP A 235 -2.75 -0.16 15.11
CA TRP A 235 -1.36 -0.61 14.98
C TRP A 235 -0.67 -0.92 16.31
N GLN A 236 -1.07 -0.29 17.41
CA GLN A 236 -0.42 -0.49 18.71
C GLN A 236 -0.71 -1.88 19.32
N ALA A 237 -1.70 -2.60 18.77
CA ALA A 237 -2.15 -3.92 19.24
C ALA A 237 -1.63 -5.12 18.41
N ALA A 238 -0.80 -4.90 17.38
CA ALA A 238 -0.30 -5.92 16.45
C ALA A 238 1.23 -6.08 16.49
#